data_AF-A0A5J4PJ82-F1
#
_entry.id   AF-A0A5J4PJ82-F1
#
_cell.length_a   1.000
_cell.length_b   1.000
_cell.length_c   1.000
_cell.angle_alpha   90.00
_cell.angle_beta   90.00
_cell.angle_gamma   90.00
#
_symmetry.space_group_name_H-M   'P 1'
#
loop_
_entity.id
_entity.type
_entity.pdbx_description
1 polymer ?
#
loop_
_entity_poly.entity_id
_entity_poly.type
_entity_poly.pdbx_seq_one_letter_code
_entity_poly.pdbx_strand_id
1 'polypeptide(L)'
;MITSFPLGSYRGRIGNMVAYMRCGRQVFRSINDRPRNPRTAAQMRQRSRISNVVSAYNILAPFVRESYETRLPGLTAYNMFVKNNLKTAEVFLDKREAMLRACVVSAFNVSLGTLAPVETAAAGSRLITSLCLPADFEISGTTTLGEVSVGLLACNASLRCGDKLSILYMRQVRPDRAVESYLPCAELKRYEFELDTHSRIPFYTLADE
;
A
#
# COMPACT_ATOMS: atom_id res chain seq x y z
N MET A 1 -14.95 -24.07 -50.81
CA MET A 1 -13.68 -24.26 -50.08
C MET A 1 -14.03 -24.55 -48.63
N ILE A 2 -13.90 -25.82 -48.20
CA ILE A 2 -14.25 -26.24 -46.83
C ILE A 2 -13.09 -25.84 -45.93
N THR A 3 -13.28 -24.83 -45.09
CA THR A 3 -12.35 -24.50 -44.01
C THR A 3 -12.51 -25.58 -42.93
N SER A 4 -11.56 -26.50 -42.86
CA SER A 4 -11.47 -27.45 -41.75
C SER A 4 -11.34 -26.68 -40.44
N PHE A 5 -12.34 -26.80 -39.57
CA PHE A 5 -12.21 -26.34 -38.19
C PHE A 5 -11.26 -27.29 -37.46
N PRO A 6 -10.22 -26.79 -36.78
CA PRO A 6 -9.34 -27.65 -36.01
C PRO A 6 -10.16 -28.37 -34.93
N LEU A 7 -9.98 -29.69 -34.82
CA LEU A 7 -10.51 -30.49 -33.71
C LEU A 7 -9.81 -30.02 -32.43
N GLY A 8 -10.51 -29.21 -31.61
CA GLY A 8 -10.01 -28.65 -30.35
C GLY A 8 -10.46 -27.21 -30.09
N SER A 9 -9.93 -26.58 -29.03
CA SER A 9 -10.16 -25.16 -28.77
C SER A 9 -9.21 -24.29 -29.58
N TYR A 10 -9.73 -23.27 -30.27
CA TYR A 10 -8.94 -22.36 -31.08
C TYR A 10 -8.84 -20.99 -30.39
N ARG A 11 -7.61 -20.49 -30.21
CA ARG A 11 -7.32 -19.13 -29.71
C ARG A 11 -6.56 -18.37 -30.79
N GLY A 12 -7.11 -17.24 -31.23
CA GLY A 12 -6.47 -16.46 -32.28
C GLY A 12 -7.45 -15.62 -33.06
N ARG A 13 -7.01 -15.16 -34.22
CA ARG A 13 -7.76 -14.26 -35.10
C ARG A 13 -8.04 -14.96 -36.43
N ILE A 14 -9.30 -14.98 -36.85
CA ILE A 14 -9.75 -15.51 -38.15
C ILE A 14 -10.45 -14.38 -38.87
N GLY A 15 -9.79 -13.78 -39.87
CA GLY A 15 -10.32 -12.63 -40.59
C GLY A 15 -10.66 -11.45 -39.67
N ASN A 16 -11.94 -11.07 -39.64
CA ASN A 16 -12.52 -10.04 -38.78
C ASN A 16 -13.09 -10.60 -37.46
N MET A 17 -12.80 -11.85 -37.09
CA MET A 17 -13.22 -12.46 -35.84
C MET A 17 -12.03 -12.80 -34.94
N VAL A 18 -12.25 -12.72 -33.62
CA VAL A 18 -11.35 -13.25 -32.60
C VAL A 18 -12.03 -14.43 -31.94
N ALA A 19 -11.26 -15.51 -31.79
CA ALA A 19 -11.67 -16.72 -31.13
C ALA A 19 -10.91 -16.88 -29.82
N TYR A 20 -11.61 -17.21 -28.73
CA TYR A 20 -11.01 -17.46 -27.42
C TYR A 20 -11.91 -18.37 -26.58
N MET A 21 -11.34 -18.93 -25.52
CA MET A 21 -12.08 -19.77 -24.57
C MET A 21 -12.59 -18.92 -23.40
N ARG A 22 -13.88 -19.02 -23.10
CA ARG A 22 -14.51 -18.38 -21.93
C ARG A 22 -15.36 -19.41 -21.21
N CYS A 23 -15.03 -19.69 -19.94
CA CYS A 23 -15.77 -20.65 -19.11
C CYS A 23 -15.94 -22.02 -19.78
N GLY A 24 -14.86 -22.55 -20.37
CA GLY A 24 -14.88 -23.84 -21.07
C GLY A 24 -15.59 -23.85 -22.44
N ARG A 25 -16.15 -22.71 -22.88
CA ARG A 25 -16.82 -22.58 -24.17
C ARG A 25 -15.95 -21.84 -25.19
N GLN A 26 -15.94 -22.33 -26.42
CA GLN A 26 -15.36 -21.64 -27.55
C GLN A 26 -16.23 -20.43 -27.91
N VAL A 27 -15.65 -19.23 -27.88
CA VAL A 27 -16.33 -17.98 -28.23
C VAL A 27 -15.68 -17.37 -29.46
N PHE A 28 -16.48 -17.09 -30.48
CA PHE A 28 -16.09 -16.29 -31.63
C PHE A 28 -16.81 -14.93 -31.52
N ARG A 29 -16.06 -13.84 -31.63
CA ARG A 29 -16.60 -12.47 -31.66
C ARG A 29 -16.04 -11.73 -32.85
N SER A 30 -16.85 -10.88 -33.48
CA SER A 30 -16.31 -9.90 -34.42
C SER A 30 -15.34 -8.96 -33.71
N ILE A 31 -14.36 -8.50 -34.46
CA ILE A 31 -13.41 -7.48 -34.03
C ILE A 31 -14.15 -6.16 -34.02
N ASN A 32 -13.97 -5.41 -32.93
CA ASN A 32 -14.50 -4.07 -32.87
C ASN A 32 -13.56 -3.15 -33.65
N ASP A 33 -13.90 -2.86 -34.90
CA ASP A 33 -13.11 -2.01 -35.78
C ASP A 33 -13.18 -0.51 -35.40
N ARG A 34 -14.11 -0.15 -34.51
CA ARG A 34 -14.28 1.22 -33.99
C ARG A 34 -14.37 1.20 -32.47
N PRO A 35 -13.24 0.91 -31.78
CA PRO A 35 -13.23 0.89 -30.32
C PRO A 35 -13.62 2.27 -29.76
N ARG A 36 -14.35 2.26 -28.64
CA ARG A 36 -14.72 3.49 -27.94
C ARG A 36 -13.45 4.23 -27.52
N ASN A 37 -13.43 5.55 -27.67
CA ASN A 37 -12.28 6.38 -27.34
C ASN A 37 -11.76 6.06 -25.92
N PRO A 38 -10.52 5.57 -25.75
CA PRO A 38 -9.96 5.19 -24.45
C PRO A 38 -9.41 6.39 -23.65
N ARG A 39 -9.68 7.62 -24.11
CA ARG A 39 -9.25 8.89 -23.50
C ARG A 39 -10.45 9.77 -23.12
N THR A 40 -11.57 9.17 -22.72
CA THR A 40 -12.65 9.95 -22.11
C THR A 40 -12.16 10.68 -20.86
N ALA A 41 -12.75 11.83 -20.53
CA ALA A 41 -12.34 12.62 -19.36
C ALA A 41 -12.36 11.80 -18.06
N ALA A 42 -13.37 10.95 -17.87
CA ALA A 42 -13.47 10.06 -16.71
C ALA A 42 -12.31 9.04 -16.66
N GLN A 43 -11.97 8.41 -17.79
CA GLN A 43 -10.84 7.47 -17.86
C GLN A 43 -9.51 8.17 -17.59
N MET A 44 -9.30 9.35 -18.15
CA MET A 44 -8.08 10.13 -17.92
C MET A 44 -7.97 10.55 -16.45
N ARG A 45 -9.08 11.03 -15.86
CA ARG A 45 -9.13 11.38 -14.43
C ARG A 45 -8.82 10.20 -13.53
N GLN A 46 -9.29 8.99 -13.86
CA GLN A 46 -8.95 7.78 -13.11
C GLN A 46 -7.46 7.43 -13.27
N ARG A 47 -6.92 7.49 -14.48
CA ARG A 47 -5.49 7.20 -14.75
C ARG A 47 -4.56 8.14 -13.98
N SER A 48 -4.87 9.43 -13.92
CA SER A 48 -4.06 10.41 -13.17
C SER A 48 -4.03 10.15 -11.65
N ARG A 49 -5.11 9.59 -11.06
CA ARG A 49 -5.12 9.22 -9.64
C ARG A 49 -4.29 7.98 -9.35
N ILE A 50 -4.35 6.99 -10.25
CA ILE A 50 -3.61 5.73 -10.10
C ILE A 50 -2.11 6.00 -9.96
N SER A 51 -1.57 6.99 -10.68
CA SER A 51 -0.14 7.32 -10.64
C SER A 51 0.37 7.58 -9.23
N ASN A 52 -0.31 8.42 -8.42
CA ASN A 52 0.14 8.69 -7.05
C ASN A 52 0.07 7.44 -6.15
N VAL A 53 -1.03 6.68 -6.28
CA VAL A 53 -1.23 5.44 -5.52
C VAL A 53 -0.15 4.41 -5.86
N VAL A 54 0.23 4.29 -7.14
CA VAL A 54 1.29 3.38 -7.57
C VAL A 54 2.66 3.84 -7.08
N SER A 55 2.96 5.15 -7.10
CA SER A 55 4.19 5.69 -6.50
C SER A 55 4.27 5.35 -5.01
N ALA A 56 3.18 5.55 -4.25
CA ALA A 56 3.12 5.19 -2.83
C ALA A 56 3.27 3.69 -2.60
N TYR A 57 2.63 2.86 -3.43
CA TYR A 57 2.81 1.40 -3.37
C TYR A 57 4.27 1.00 -3.54
N ASN A 58 5.00 1.59 -4.49
CA ASN A 58 6.41 1.23 -4.72
C ASN A 58 7.28 1.47 -3.48
N ILE A 59 6.97 2.52 -2.70
CA ILE A 59 7.65 2.84 -1.44
C ILE A 59 7.23 1.84 -0.34
N LEU A 60 5.94 1.53 -0.24
CA LEU A 60 5.36 0.68 0.82
C LEU A 60 5.37 -0.83 0.49
N ALA A 61 5.79 -1.21 -0.72
CA ALA A 61 5.66 -2.57 -1.26
C ALA A 61 6.23 -3.68 -0.34
N PRO A 62 7.36 -3.49 0.36
CA PRO A 62 7.87 -4.51 1.29
C PRO A 62 6.84 -4.93 2.35
N PHE A 63 6.03 -3.98 2.86
CA PHE A 63 5.04 -4.23 3.91
C PHE A 63 3.70 -4.67 3.34
N VAL A 64 3.31 -4.05 2.23
CA VAL A 64 1.98 -4.26 1.65
C VAL A 64 1.76 -5.70 1.17
N ARG A 65 2.83 -6.41 0.77
CA ARG A 65 2.74 -7.77 0.22
C ARG A 65 2.05 -8.77 1.15
N GLU A 66 2.22 -8.60 2.46
CA GLU A 66 1.74 -9.52 3.50
C GLU A 66 0.64 -8.91 4.38
N SER A 67 0.28 -7.65 4.15
CA SER A 67 -0.62 -6.88 5.02
C SER A 67 -2.11 -7.05 4.75
N TYR A 68 -2.48 -7.75 3.67
CA TYR A 68 -3.87 -7.98 3.25
C TYR A 68 -4.27 -9.45 3.47
N GLU A 69 -4.66 -9.77 4.71
CA GLU A 69 -5.04 -11.11 5.14
C GLU A 69 -6.30 -11.60 4.41
N THR A 70 -7.35 -10.77 4.34
CA THR A 70 -8.67 -11.14 3.82
C THR A 70 -8.78 -11.06 2.29
N ARG A 71 -7.68 -11.23 1.56
CA ARG A 71 -7.65 -11.12 0.09
C ARG A 71 -8.31 -12.33 -0.59
N LEU A 72 -9.12 -12.07 -1.62
CA LEU A 72 -9.72 -13.15 -2.41
C LEU A 72 -8.65 -13.91 -3.22
N PRO A 73 -8.84 -15.22 -3.47
CA PRO A 73 -7.96 -16.00 -4.34
C PRO A 73 -7.80 -15.34 -5.71
N GLY A 74 -6.56 -15.22 -6.18
CA GLY A 74 -6.23 -14.58 -7.46
C GLY A 74 -6.04 -13.06 -7.41
N LEU A 75 -6.28 -12.40 -6.26
CA LEU A 75 -5.90 -11.01 -6.07
C LEU A 75 -4.55 -10.89 -5.37
N THR A 76 -3.67 -10.05 -5.93
CA THR A 76 -2.41 -9.68 -5.30
C THR A 76 -2.63 -8.59 -4.26
N ALA A 77 -1.69 -8.45 -3.32
CA ALA A 77 -1.66 -7.32 -2.40
C ALA A 77 -1.65 -5.97 -3.12
N TYR A 78 -0.94 -5.87 -4.25
CA TYR A 78 -0.99 -4.69 -5.12
C TYR A 78 -2.41 -4.38 -5.58
N ASN A 79 -3.17 -5.39 -6.05
CA ASN A 79 -4.55 -5.19 -6.50
C ASN A 79 -5.43 -4.66 -5.37
N MET A 80 -5.25 -5.19 -4.15
CA MET A 80 -5.97 -4.72 -2.95
C MET A 80 -5.60 -3.29 -2.58
N PHE A 81 -4.30 -2.98 -2.55
CA PHE A 81 -3.80 -1.64 -2.27
C PHE A 81 -4.35 -0.60 -3.24
N VAL A 82 -4.24 -0.86 -4.54
CA VAL A 82 -4.75 0.07 -5.57
C VAL A 82 -6.27 0.20 -5.44
N LYS A 83 -7.01 -0.89 -5.26
CA LYS A 83 -8.48 -0.86 -5.13
C LYS A 83 -8.95 -0.05 -3.92
N ASN A 84 -8.32 -0.21 -2.77
CA ASN A 84 -8.72 0.46 -1.54
C ASN A 84 -8.37 1.94 -1.57
N ASN A 85 -7.16 2.28 -2.04
CA ASN A 85 -6.68 3.66 -2.06
C ASN A 85 -7.21 4.49 -3.22
N LEU A 86 -7.55 3.89 -4.37
CA LEU A 86 -8.08 4.65 -5.51
C LEU A 86 -9.47 5.24 -5.23
N LYS A 87 -10.23 4.65 -4.30
CA LYS A 87 -11.55 5.16 -3.88
C LYS A 87 -11.43 6.48 -3.11
N THR A 88 -10.39 6.61 -2.30
CA THR A 88 -10.16 7.77 -1.42
C THR A 88 -9.10 8.73 -1.96
N ALA A 89 -8.37 8.36 -3.02
CA ALA A 89 -7.33 9.20 -3.61
C ALA A 89 -7.90 10.51 -4.18
N GLU A 90 -7.42 11.63 -3.64
CA GLU A 90 -7.72 12.99 -4.10
C GLU A 90 -6.56 13.63 -4.88
N VAL A 91 -5.39 12.99 -4.88
CA VAL A 91 -4.20 13.49 -5.58
C VAL A 91 -4.26 13.08 -7.05
N PHE A 92 -4.02 14.05 -7.92
CA PHE A 92 -3.90 13.87 -9.35
C PHE A 92 -2.49 14.26 -9.77
N LEU A 93 -1.80 13.35 -10.46
CA LEU A 93 -0.52 13.65 -11.08
C LEU A 93 -0.72 13.88 -12.57
N ASP A 94 0.01 14.85 -13.11
CA ASP A 94 0.14 15.04 -14.54
C ASP A 94 1.05 13.95 -15.16
N LYS A 95 1.19 13.98 -16.49
CA LYS A 95 1.99 12.98 -17.20
C LYS A 95 3.47 13.04 -16.83
N ARG A 96 4.04 14.23 -16.65
CA ARG A 96 5.45 14.44 -16.33
C ARG A 96 5.74 13.97 -14.91
N GLU A 97 4.91 14.36 -13.95
CA GLU A 97 4.98 13.97 -12.54
C GLU A 97 4.89 12.45 -12.39
N ALA A 98 3.94 11.82 -13.08
CA ALA A 98 3.79 10.36 -13.06
C ALA A 98 5.00 9.64 -13.67
N MET A 99 5.56 10.15 -14.78
CA MET A 99 6.77 9.58 -15.40
C MET A 99 7.99 9.65 -14.48
N LEU A 100 8.09 10.75 -13.71
CA LEU A 100 9.15 10.98 -12.74
C LEU A 100 8.85 10.38 -11.35
N ARG A 101 7.78 9.58 -11.24
CA ARG A 101 7.38 8.89 -10.00
C ARG A 101 7.20 9.82 -8.80
N ALA A 102 6.70 11.03 -9.07
CA ALA A 102 6.29 11.94 -8.01
C ALA A 102 5.30 11.23 -7.06
N CYS A 103 5.38 11.55 -5.78
CA CYS A 103 4.56 10.97 -4.73
C CYS A 103 4.19 12.03 -3.71
N VAL A 104 2.90 12.30 -3.62
CA VAL A 104 2.30 13.10 -2.55
C VAL A 104 1.80 12.17 -1.47
N VAL A 105 2.27 12.38 -0.25
CA VAL A 105 1.84 11.61 0.92
C VAL A 105 0.37 11.89 1.22
N SER A 106 -0.39 10.83 1.49
CA SER A 106 -1.82 10.88 1.79
C SER A 106 -2.18 9.74 2.76
N ALA A 107 -3.42 9.72 3.25
CA ALA A 107 -3.91 8.66 4.11
C ALA A 107 -4.14 7.36 3.32
N PHE A 108 -3.08 6.55 3.20
CA PHE A 108 -3.14 5.28 2.50
C PHE A 108 -3.60 4.15 3.43
N ASN A 109 -4.55 3.33 2.97
CA ASN A 109 -4.83 2.03 3.55
C ASN A 109 -3.68 1.08 3.16
N VAL A 110 -2.87 0.69 4.15
CA VAL A 110 -1.68 -0.18 3.94
C VAL A 110 -1.98 -1.63 4.27
N SER A 111 -2.93 -1.90 5.16
CA SER A 111 -3.29 -3.24 5.63
C SER A 111 -4.81 -3.44 5.72
N LEU A 112 -5.22 -4.70 5.72
CA LEU A 112 -6.57 -5.14 6.09
C LEU A 112 -6.45 -6.55 6.68
N GLY A 113 -6.89 -6.71 7.93
CA GLY A 113 -6.82 -7.96 8.65
C GLY A 113 -7.94 -8.13 9.65
N THR A 114 -7.86 -9.22 10.39
CA THR A 114 -8.84 -9.58 11.43
C THR A 114 -8.55 -8.94 12.78
N LEU A 115 -7.32 -8.47 13.00
CA LEU A 115 -6.91 -7.76 14.21
C LEU A 115 -7.58 -6.38 14.31
N ALA A 116 -7.82 -5.94 15.55
CA ALA A 116 -8.32 -4.60 15.82
C ALA A 116 -7.34 -3.54 15.30
N PRO A 117 -7.82 -2.47 14.63
CA PRO A 117 -6.95 -1.42 14.13
C PRO A 117 -6.33 -0.64 15.29
N VAL A 118 -5.06 -0.27 15.15
CA VAL A 118 -4.45 0.75 16.01
C VAL A 118 -4.85 2.11 15.47
N GLU A 119 -5.67 2.83 16.24
CA GLU A 119 -6.08 4.18 15.86
C GLU A 119 -4.92 5.14 16.03
N THR A 120 -4.82 6.11 15.13
CA THR A 120 -3.79 7.14 15.18
C THR A 120 -4.42 8.52 15.02
N ALA A 121 -3.97 9.46 15.83
CA ALA A 121 -4.39 10.85 15.79
C ALA A 121 -3.16 11.77 15.85
N ALA A 122 -3.17 12.83 15.05
CA ALA A 122 -2.15 13.86 15.14
C ALA A 122 -2.52 14.83 16.26
N ALA A 123 -1.60 15.06 17.20
CA ALA A 123 -1.71 16.06 18.25
C ALA A 123 -0.49 16.99 18.21
N GLY A 124 -0.64 18.12 17.51
CA GLY A 124 0.48 19.03 17.27
C GLY A 124 1.59 18.35 16.46
N SER A 125 2.79 18.28 17.03
CA SER A 125 3.96 17.60 16.43
C SER A 125 4.08 16.12 16.79
N ARG A 126 3.10 15.55 17.51
CA ARG A 126 3.13 14.17 17.99
C ARG A 126 2.07 13.33 17.30
N LEU A 127 2.41 12.06 17.08
CA LEU A 127 1.45 11.02 16.72
C LEU A 127 1.01 10.32 17.99
N ILE A 128 -0.29 10.33 18.27
CA ILE A 128 -0.89 9.59 19.38
C ILE A 128 -1.50 8.32 18.81
N THR A 129 -1.23 7.19 19.45
CA THR A 129 -1.82 5.88 19.12
C THR A 129 -2.85 5.49 20.15
N SER A 130 -3.78 4.59 19.81
CA SER A 130 -4.66 3.93 20.78
C SER A 130 -3.94 2.92 21.69
N LEU A 131 -2.66 2.64 21.45
CA LEU A 131 -1.86 1.80 22.35
C LEU A 131 -1.59 2.56 23.66
N CYS A 132 -2.05 1.97 24.77
CA CYS A 132 -1.96 2.58 26.09
C CYS A 132 -0.65 2.23 26.79
N LEU A 133 -0.16 3.16 27.60
CA LEU A 133 0.88 2.94 28.60
C LEU A 133 0.30 3.31 29.99
N PRO A 134 0.92 2.89 31.10
CA PRO A 134 0.50 3.33 32.43
C PRO A 134 0.51 4.87 32.54
N ALA A 135 -0.45 5.44 33.29
CA ALA A 135 -0.72 6.88 33.28
C ALA A 135 0.50 7.77 33.61
N ASP A 136 1.37 7.29 34.51
CA ASP A 136 2.56 8.01 34.97
C ASP A 136 3.85 7.52 34.30
N PHE A 137 3.74 6.76 33.20
CA PHE A 137 4.89 6.20 32.50
C PHE A 137 5.40 7.16 31.42
N GLU A 138 6.52 7.82 31.72
CA GLU A 138 7.23 8.65 30.75
C GLU A 138 8.43 7.91 30.15
N ILE A 139 8.50 7.89 28.82
CA ILE A 139 9.66 7.37 28.10
C ILE A 139 10.76 8.44 28.13
N SER A 140 11.90 8.09 28.72
CA SER A 140 13.08 8.94 28.88
C SER A 140 14.32 8.29 28.26
N GLY A 141 15.43 9.02 28.15
CA GLY A 141 16.66 8.52 27.50
C GLY A 141 17.25 7.26 28.15
N THR A 142 16.90 6.97 29.40
CA THR A 142 17.33 5.77 30.14
C THR A 142 16.31 4.64 30.11
N THR A 143 15.09 4.89 29.62
CA THR A 143 14.01 3.89 29.59
C THR A 143 14.38 2.76 28.63
N THR A 144 14.26 1.53 29.09
CA THR A 144 14.60 0.33 28.32
C THR A 144 13.42 -0.20 27.51
N LEU A 145 13.69 -0.95 26.45
CA LEU A 145 12.66 -1.69 25.71
C LEU A 145 11.89 -2.65 26.62
N GLY A 146 12.54 -3.24 27.62
CA GLY A 146 11.88 -4.09 28.63
C GLY A 146 10.80 -3.36 29.41
N GLU A 147 11.10 -2.17 29.91
CA GLU A 147 10.15 -1.32 30.65
C GLU A 147 8.97 -0.90 29.77
N VAL A 148 9.23 -0.48 28.53
CA VAL A 148 8.17 -0.12 27.57
C VAL A 148 7.30 -1.35 27.24
N SER A 149 7.92 -2.52 27.04
CA SER A 149 7.20 -3.76 26.74
C SER A 149 6.28 -4.18 27.89
N VAL A 150 6.74 -4.08 29.14
CA VAL A 150 5.93 -4.35 30.33
C VAL A 150 4.72 -3.39 30.39
N GLY A 151 4.95 -2.09 30.16
CA GLY A 151 3.87 -1.10 30.13
C GLY A 151 2.82 -1.39 29.06
N LEU A 152 3.27 -1.72 27.84
CA LEU A 152 2.37 -2.05 26.74
C LEU A 152 1.56 -3.33 27.02
N LEU A 153 2.20 -4.39 27.52
CA LEU A 153 1.53 -5.65 27.82
C LEU A 153 0.51 -5.51 28.97
N ALA A 154 0.79 -4.66 29.95
CA ALA A 154 -0.12 -4.44 31.08
C ALA A 154 -1.40 -3.69 30.68
N CYS A 155 -1.31 -2.77 29.72
CA CYS A 155 -2.41 -1.88 29.36
C CYS A 155 -3.15 -2.28 28.07
N ASN A 156 -2.64 -3.24 27.29
CA ASN A 156 -3.21 -3.62 26.00
C ASN A 156 -3.44 -5.13 25.92
N ALA A 157 -4.67 -5.58 26.20
CA ALA A 157 -5.03 -7.00 26.25
C ALA A 157 -4.83 -7.78 24.92
N SER A 158 -4.73 -7.07 23.79
CA SER A 158 -4.49 -7.68 22.48
C SER A 158 -3.02 -8.01 22.23
N LEU A 159 -2.08 -7.46 22.99
CA LEU A 159 -0.65 -7.65 22.81
C LEU A 159 -0.12 -8.82 23.65
N ARG A 160 0.90 -9.49 23.13
CA ARG A 160 1.60 -10.60 23.78
C ARG A 160 3.11 -10.42 23.71
N CYS A 161 3.80 -11.01 24.68
CA CYS A 161 5.26 -11.07 24.63
C CYS A 161 5.71 -11.80 23.37
N GLY A 162 6.69 -11.24 22.65
CA GLY A 162 7.14 -11.69 21.32
C GLY A 162 6.40 -11.09 20.13
N ASP A 163 5.34 -10.30 20.34
CA ASP A 163 4.69 -9.57 19.24
C ASP A 163 5.64 -8.49 18.69
N LYS A 164 5.58 -8.27 17.37
CA LYS A 164 6.37 -7.23 16.68
C LYS A 164 5.50 -6.03 16.38
N LEU A 165 5.94 -4.86 16.84
CA LEU A 165 5.32 -3.58 16.52
C LEU A 165 6.19 -2.83 15.51
N SER A 166 5.60 -2.51 14.36
CA SER A 166 6.25 -1.75 13.28
C SER A 166 5.49 -0.44 13.03
N ILE A 167 6.19 0.68 13.11
CA ILE A 167 5.69 2.03 12.82
C ILE A 167 6.24 2.44 11.46
N LEU A 168 5.34 2.65 10.49
CA LEU A 168 5.67 3.11 9.14
C LEU A 168 5.42 4.62 9.05
N TYR A 169 6.50 5.40 9.04
CA TYR A 169 6.43 6.85 8.95
C TYR A 169 6.79 7.33 7.54
N MET A 170 5.75 7.56 6.73
CA MET A 170 5.91 8.10 5.38
C MET A 170 5.89 9.63 5.44
N ARG A 171 6.98 10.28 5.02
CA ARG A 171 7.14 11.75 5.05
C ARG A 171 7.27 12.35 3.66
N GLN A 172 6.74 13.55 3.50
CA GLN A 172 6.95 14.34 2.29
C GLN A 172 8.34 14.96 2.34
N VAL A 173 9.14 14.70 1.31
CA VAL A 173 10.49 15.24 1.15
C VAL A 173 10.51 16.19 -0.05
N ARG A 174 11.19 17.32 0.12
CA ARG A 174 11.58 18.16 -1.01
C ARG A 174 12.98 17.73 -1.46
N PRO A 175 13.17 17.29 -2.71
CA PRO A 175 14.50 16.96 -3.21
C PRO A 175 15.40 18.20 -3.19
N ASP A 176 16.71 17.95 -3.08
CA ASP A 176 17.73 19.00 -3.00
C ASP A 176 17.78 19.81 -4.31
N ARG A 177 18.13 21.11 -4.21
CA ARG A 177 18.02 22.11 -5.29
C ARG A 177 18.86 21.79 -6.54
N ALA A 178 19.78 20.84 -6.46
CA ALA A 178 20.62 20.40 -7.58
C ALA A 178 19.85 19.57 -8.62
N VAL A 179 18.69 19.02 -8.28
CA VAL A 179 17.80 18.31 -9.22
C VAL A 179 16.72 19.28 -9.64
N GLU A 180 16.65 19.64 -10.93
CA GLU A 180 15.68 20.58 -11.55
C GLU A 180 14.19 20.16 -11.41
N SER A 181 13.87 19.16 -10.58
CA SER A 181 12.52 18.72 -10.32
C SER A 181 12.09 19.12 -8.91
N TYR A 182 11.32 20.21 -8.80
CA TYR A 182 10.54 20.58 -7.60
C TYR A 182 9.38 19.61 -7.31
N LEU A 183 9.54 18.35 -7.69
CA LEU A 183 8.48 17.37 -7.62
C LEU A 183 8.33 16.86 -6.19
N PRO A 184 7.09 16.62 -5.75
CA PRO A 184 6.85 16.01 -4.45
C PRO A 184 7.42 14.59 -4.46
N CYS A 185 8.33 14.31 -3.53
CA CYS A 185 8.88 12.98 -3.28
C CYS A 185 8.47 12.52 -1.88
N ALA A 186 8.28 11.22 -1.70
CA ALA A 186 8.02 10.65 -0.39
C ALA A 186 9.14 9.70 0.01
N GLU A 187 9.42 9.66 1.30
CA GLU A 187 10.39 8.77 1.92
C GLU A 187 9.69 8.02 3.06
N LEU A 188 10.11 6.77 3.28
CA LEU A 188 9.59 5.94 4.35
C LEU A 188 10.69 5.72 5.39
N LYS A 189 10.40 6.14 6.62
CA LYS A 189 11.13 5.67 7.81
C LYS A 189 10.37 4.53 8.46
N ARG A 190 11.10 3.53 8.93
CA ARG A 190 10.54 2.40 9.67
C ARG A 190 11.16 2.36 11.05
N TYR A 191 10.30 2.20 12.06
CA TYR A 191 10.70 1.86 13.41
C TYR A 191 10.07 0.51 13.75
N GLU A 192 10.85 -0.43 14.26
CA GLU A 192 10.38 -1.78 14.54
C GLU A 192 11.03 -2.32 15.81
N PHE A 193 10.23 -2.94 16.66
CA PHE A 193 10.70 -3.60 17.86
C PHE A 193 9.81 -4.78 18.22
N GLU A 194 10.41 -5.77 18.86
CA GLU A 194 9.72 -6.93 19.42
C GLU A 194 9.48 -6.70 20.91
N LEU A 195 8.29 -7.05 21.39
CA LEU A 195 7.94 -6.92 22.80
C LEU A 195 8.69 -7.96 23.63
N ASP A 196 9.79 -7.54 24.25
CA ASP A 196 10.61 -8.36 25.14
C ASP A 196 10.77 -7.67 26.50
N THR A 197 10.17 -8.26 27.53
CA THR A 197 10.19 -7.74 28.91
C THR A 197 11.57 -7.79 29.57
N HIS A 198 12.54 -8.53 29.02
CA HIS A 198 13.88 -8.68 29.57
C HIS A 198 14.93 -7.81 28.86
N SER A 199 14.54 -7.11 27.79
CA SER A 199 15.45 -6.30 27.01
C SER A 199 15.98 -5.11 27.81
N ARG A 200 17.31 -4.96 27.84
CA ARG A 200 18.01 -3.84 28.47
C ARG A 200 18.42 -2.75 27.47
N ILE A 201 18.02 -2.91 26.21
CA ILE A 201 18.36 -1.96 25.15
C ILE A 201 17.61 -0.65 25.44
N PRO A 202 18.28 0.52 25.45
CA PRO A 202 17.60 1.80 25.57
C PRO A 202 16.58 1.98 24.45
N PHE A 203 15.34 2.34 24.77
CA PHE A 203 14.26 2.36 23.77
C PHE A 203 14.51 3.40 22.66
N TYR A 204 15.09 4.55 23.02
CA TYR A 204 15.38 5.63 22.07
C TYR A 204 16.35 5.23 20.96
N THR A 205 17.27 4.30 21.19
CA THR A 205 18.21 3.88 20.14
C THR A 205 17.52 3.13 19.01
N LEU A 206 16.28 2.66 19.22
CA LEU A 206 15.46 2.03 18.20
C LEU A 206 14.79 3.05 17.25
N ALA A 207 14.87 4.35 17.58
CA ALA A 207 14.26 5.45 16.84
C ALA A 207 15.26 6.33 16.07
N ASP A 208 16.57 6.12 16.26
CA ASP A 208 17.64 7.00 15.75
C ASP A 208 18.32 6.52 14.45
N GLU A 209 17.83 5.47 13.81
CA GLU A 209 18.20 5.09 12.42
C GLU A 209 17.22 5.67 11.36
#